data_AF-A0A968C0Z9-F1
#
_entry.id   AF-A0A968C0Z9-F1
#
_cell.length_a   1.000
_cell.length_b   1.000
_cell.length_c   1.000
_cell.angle_alpha   90.00
_cell.angle_beta   90.00
_cell.angle_gamma   90.00
#
_symmetry.space_group_name_H-M   'P 1'
#
loop_
_entity.id
_entity.type
_entity.pdbx_description
1 polymer ?
#
loop_
_entity_poly.entity_id
_entity_poly.type
_entity_poly.pdbx_seq_one_letter_code
_entity_poly.pdbx_strand_id
1 'polypeptide(L)'
;MPPEEQPGTAQRKPVTGRTRDVVIFVDKAIFKLAKHWLILANLFWGLYVGLPFLAPVFMDAGLTVPAKAIYTIYRPACHQRPERSYFYGGPQAIYSVEELEAAGLDTNPFAREIGNEQLGWKVAFCERDVAIYGS
;
A
#
# COMPACT_ATOMS: atom_id res chain seq x y z
N MET A 1 26.71 -15.28 -64.53
CA MET A 1 26.26 -14.86 -63.18
C MET A 1 25.06 -15.72 -62.84
N PRO A 2 25.19 -16.74 -61.98
CA PRO A 2 24.04 -17.54 -61.57
C PRO A 2 23.10 -16.68 -60.69
N PRO A 3 21.77 -16.90 -60.75
CA PRO A 3 20.82 -16.17 -59.93
C PRO A 3 21.03 -16.50 -58.45
N GLU A 4 21.04 -15.45 -57.63
CA GLU A 4 21.19 -15.53 -56.17
C GLU A 4 19.89 -16.06 -55.55
N GLU A 5 19.97 -17.25 -54.97
CA GLU A 5 18.85 -17.95 -54.35
C GLU A 5 18.51 -17.27 -53.00
N GLN A 6 17.38 -16.58 -52.93
CA GLN A 6 16.95 -15.93 -51.68
C GLN A 6 16.63 -17.00 -50.63
N PRO A 7 17.19 -16.92 -49.41
CA PRO A 7 16.91 -17.90 -48.37
C PRO A 7 15.43 -17.85 -48.01
N GLY A 8 14.73 -18.95 -48.30
CA GLY A 8 13.29 -19.09 -48.08
C GLY A 8 12.90 -18.69 -46.66
N THR A 9 11.89 -17.84 -46.54
CA THR A 9 11.29 -17.48 -45.27
C THR A 9 10.77 -18.74 -44.60
N ALA A 10 11.46 -19.21 -43.56
CA ALA A 10 11.05 -20.39 -42.81
C ALA A 10 9.65 -20.13 -42.22
N GLN A 11 8.64 -20.77 -42.81
CA GLN A 11 7.24 -20.62 -42.43
C GLN A 11 7.07 -21.19 -41.02
N ARG A 12 6.94 -20.33 -40.01
CA ARG A 12 6.82 -20.75 -38.61
C ARG A 12 5.51 -21.54 -38.45
N LYS A 13 5.60 -22.80 -38.02
CA LYS A 13 4.43 -23.62 -37.73
C LYS A 13 3.62 -22.99 -36.59
N PRO A 14 2.28 -22.86 -36.72
CA PRO A 14 1.45 -22.32 -35.65
C PRO A 14 1.52 -23.21 -34.40
N VAL A 15 1.59 -22.57 -33.24
CA VAL A 15 1.57 -23.24 -31.94
C VAL A 15 0.17 -23.83 -31.71
N THR A 16 0.08 -25.08 -31.24
CA THR A 16 -1.19 -25.81 -31.06
C THR A 16 -1.33 -26.38 -29.64
N GLY A 17 -2.53 -26.84 -29.31
CA GLY A 17 -2.85 -27.45 -28.02
C GLY A 17 -2.66 -26.50 -26.83
N ARG A 18 -2.24 -27.06 -25.69
CA ARG A 18 -2.10 -26.35 -24.41
C ARG A 18 -1.21 -25.10 -24.49
N THR A 19 -0.17 -25.15 -25.33
CA THR A 19 0.74 -24.01 -25.52
C THR A 19 0.04 -22.83 -26.19
N ARG A 20 -0.83 -23.08 -27.17
CA ARG A 20 -1.64 -22.03 -27.81
C ARG A 20 -2.58 -21.38 -26.81
N ASP A 21 -3.24 -22.19 -25.98
CA ASP A 21 -4.21 -21.70 -25.01
C ASP A 21 -3.54 -20.82 -23.94
N VAL A 22 -2.32 -21.18 -23.50
CA VAL A 22 -1.49 -20.35 -22.61
C VAL A 22 -1.11 -19.03 -23.29
N VAL A 23 -0.66 -19.05 -24.55
CA VAL A 23 -0.31 -17.82 -25.29
C VAL A 23 -1.51 -16.88 -25.40
N ILE A 24 -2.68 -17.40 -25.78
CA ILE A 24 -3.91 -16.59 -25.88
C ILE A 24 -4.30 -16.01 -24.51
N PHE A 25 -4.15 -16.78 -23.43
CA PHE A 25 -4.43 -16.29 -22.09
C PHE A 25 -3.49 -15.14 -21.70
N VAL A 26 -2.18 -15.31 -21.92
CA VAL A 26 -1.16 -14.30 -21.61
C VAL A 26 -1.38 -13.04 -22.44
N ASP A 27 -1.63 -13.14 -23.74
CA ASP A 27 -1.92 -11.98 -24.61
C ASP A 27 -3.14 -11.20 -24.11
N LYS A 28 -4.22 -11.91 -23.74
CA LYS A 28 -5.42 -11.27 -23.17
C LYS A 28 -5.14 -10.62 -21.82
N ALA A 29 -4.32 -11.23 -20.97
CA ALA A 29 -3.93 -10.67 -19.68
C ALA A 29 -3.08 -9.41 -19.86
N ILE A 30 -2.08 -9.44 -20.73
CA ILE A 30 -1.25 -8.30 -21.10
C ILE A 30 -2.12 -7.17 -21.67
N PHE A 31 -3.03 -7.48 -22.59
CA PHE A 31 -3.92 -6.48 -23.17
C PHE A 31 -4.81 -5.82 -22.11
N LYS A 32 -5.38 -6.60 -21.19
CA LYS A 32 -6.19 -6.04 -20.08
C LYS A 32 -5.35 -5.17 -19.15
N LEU A 33 -4.14 -5.62 -18.80
CA LEU A 33 -3.22 -4.86 -17.97
C LEU A 33 -2.85 -3.54 -18.66
N ALA A 34 -2.46 -3.58 -19.94
CA ALA A 34 -2.12 -2.41 -20.74
C ALA A 34 -3.31 -1.46 -20.94
N LYS A 35 -4.55 -1.97 -21.03
CA LYS A 35 -5.75 -1.13 -21.15
C LYS A 35 -6.16 -0.48 -19.83
N HIS A 36 -5.89 -1.13 -18.69
CA HIS A 36 -6.36 -0.69 -17.37
C HIS A 36 -5.23 -0.29 -16.41
N TRP A 37 -4.00 -0.17 -16.88
CA TRP A 37 -2.82 0.09 -16.03
C TRP A 37 -2.99 1.32 -15.14
N LEU A 38 -3.60 2.39 -15.66
CA LEU A 38 -3.78 3.63 -14.91
C LEU A 38 -4.75 3.45 -13.74
N ILE A 39 -5.85 2.71 -13.93
CA ILE A 39 -6.79 2.40 -12.84
C ILE A 39 -6.10 1.51 -11.82
N LEU A 40 -5.35 0.50 -12.26
CA LEU A 40 -4.64 -0.41 -11.36
C LEU A 40 -3.56 0.33 -10.55
N ALA A 41 -2.81 1.22 -11.18
CA ALA A 41 -1.79 2.05 -10.53
C ALA A 41 -2.42 3.01 -9.51
N ASN A 42 -3.50 3.70 -9.88
CA ASN A 42 -4.21 4.59 -8.97
C ASN A 42 -4.88 3.85 -7.81
N LEU A 43 -5.45 2.67 -8.06
CA LEU A 43 -6.00 1.83 -7.00
C LEU A 43 -4.91 1.34 -6.06
N PHE A 44 -3.78 0.87 -6.58
CA PHE A 44 -2.64 0.47 -5.77
C PHE A 44 -2.15 1.62 -4.90
N TRP A 45 -1.96 2.80 -5.49
CA TRP A 45 -1.50 3.99 -4.76
C TRP A 45 -2.51 4.47 -3.73
N GLY A 46 -3.79 4.57 -4.12
CA GLY A 46 -4.88 4.95 -3.24
C GLY A 46 -5.05 3.98 -2.06
N LEU A 47 -4.85 2.67 -2.28
CA LEU A 47 -4.84 1.68 -1.21
C LEU A 47 -3.61 1.84 -0.30
N TYR A 48 -2.42 2.07 -0.88
CA TYR A 48 -1.19 2.28 -0.11
C TYR A 48 -1.30 3.51 0.80
N VAL A 49 -1.88 4.61 0.32
CA VAL A 49 -2.03 5.85 1.09
C VAL A 49 -3.24 5.82 2.01
N GLY A 50 -4.34 5.20 1.58
CA GLY A 50 -5.61 5.20 2.33
C GLY A 50 -5.69 4.14 3.43
N LEU A 51 -5.09 2.96 3.25
CA LEU A 51 -5.18 1.85 4.21
C LEU A 51 -4.66 2.23 5.63
N PRO A 52 -3.58 3.02 5.80
CA PRO A 52 -3.15 3.49 7.12
C PRO A 52 -4.20 4.27 7.91
N PHE A 53 -5.13 4.97 7.24
CA PHE A 53 -6.21 5.71 7.88
C PHE A 53 -7.35 4.81 8.36
N LEU A 54 -7.46 3.59 7.84
CA LEU A 54 -8.42 2.61 8.35
C LEU A 54 -7.97 1.99 9.68
N ALA A 55 -6.66 2.00 9.98
CA ALA A 55 -6.14 1.44 11.23
C ALA A 55 -6.76 2.10 12.48
N PRO A 56 -6.77 3.44 12.64
CA PRO A 56 -7.39 4.05 13.81
C PRO A 56 -8.92 3.91 13.83
N VAL A 57 -9.58 3.89 12.66
CA VAL A 57 -11.03 3.62 12.57
C VAL A 57 -11.37 2.22 13.08
N PHE A 58 -10.56 1.22 12.73
CA PHE A 58 -10.73 -0.14 13.24
C PHE A 58 -10.42 -0.26 14.73
N MET A 59 -9.43 0.47 15.25
CA MET A 59 -9.20 0.53 16.69
C MET A 59 -10.41 1.12 17.43
N ASP A 60 -10.96 2.24 16.92
CA ASP A 60 -12.14 2.92 17.48
C ASP A 60 -13.39 2.04 17.45
N ALA A 61 -13.57 1.27 16.37
CA ALA A 61 -14.65 0.29 16.23
C ALA A 61 -14.43 -1.02 17.02
N GLY A 62 -13.35 -1.15 17.80
CA GLY A 62 -13.01 -2.36 18.55
C GLY A 62 -12.48 -3.52 17.70
N LEU A 63 -12.27 -3.33 16.40
CA LEU A 63 -11.69 -4.27 15.45
C LEU A 63 -10.15 -4.30 15.56
N THR A 64 -9.65 -4.64 16.75
CA THR A 64 -8.22 -4.52 17.08
C THR A 64 -7.30 -5.41 16.25
N VAL A 65 -7.73 -6.63 15.90
CA VAL A 65 -6.93 -7.58 15.11
C VAL A 65 -6.63 -7.03 13.71
N PRO A 66 -7.62 -6.67 12.88
CA PRO A 66 -7.32 -6.09 11.57
C PRO A 66 -6.61 -4.74 11.66
N ALA A 67 -6.87 -3.91 12.68
CA ALA A 67 -6.12 -2.68 12.89
C ALA A 67 -4.62 -2.94 13.11
N LYS A 68 -4.27 -3.83 14.04
CA LYS A 68 -2.88 -4.22 14.35
C LYS A 68 -2.17 -4.87 13.17
N ALA A 69 -2.89 -5.58 12.31
CA ALA A 69 -2.34 -6.07 11.05
C ALA A 69 -1.90 -4.91 10.13
N ILE A 70 -2.73 -3.87 9.98
CA ILE A 70 -2.36 -2.67 9.21
C ILE A 70 -1.13 -1.99 9.82
N TYR A 71 -1.14 -1.71 11.13
CA TYR A 71 0.05 -1.13 11.80
C TYR A 71 1.30 -1.96 11.53
N THR A 72 1.21 -3.29 11.62
CA THR A 72 2.36 -4.18 11.44
C THR A 72 2.90 -4.15 10.01
N ILE A 73 2.03 -4.22 9.00
CA ILE A 73 2.43 -4.22 7.57
C ILE A 73 3.14 -2.91 7.20
N TYR A 74 2.78 -1.79 7.82
CA TYR A 74 3.40 -0.49 7.55
C TYR A 74 4.67 -0.18 8.36
N ARG A 75 5.08 -1.04 9.31
CA ARG A 75 6.32 -0.82 10.11
C ARG A 75 7.61 -0.71 9.28
N PRO A 76 7.80 -1.47 8.17
CA PRO A 76 8.98 -1.32 7.33
C PRO A 76 9.02 0.03 6.58
N ALA A 77 7.85 0.63 6.31
CA ALA A 77 7.74 1.90 5.61
C ALA A 77 7.84 3.10 6.56
N CYS A 78 7.32 2.96 7.79
CA CYS A 78 7.22 4.05 8.76
C CYS A 78 7.64 3.59 10.16
N HIS A 79 8.40 4.44 10.86
CA HIS A 79 8.74 4.21 12.27
C HIS A 79 7.52 4.26 13.19
N GLN A 80 6.45 4.94 12.78
CA GLN A 80 5.16 4.98 13.47
C GLN A 80 5.21 5.61 14.88
N ARG A 81 6.04 6.64 15.05
CA ARG A 81 6.17 7.42 16.29
C ARG A 81 4.88 8.20 16.59
N PRO A 82 4.33 8.14 17.83
CA PRO A 82 3.06 8.78 18.16
C PRO A 82 3.09 10.31 17.99
N GLU A 83 4.15 10.98 18.46
CA GLU A 83 4.36 12.43 18.40
C GLU A 83 4.62 13.01 16.99
N ARG A 84 4.51 12.16 15.96
CA ARG A 84 4.65 12.51 14.54
C ARG A 84 3.52 11.94 13.69
N SER A 85 2.41 11.53 14.32
CA SER A 85 1.30 10.86 13.64
C SER A 85 0.00 11.63 13.91
N TYR A 86 -0.89 11.62 12.92
CA TYR A 86 -2.25 12.11 13.13
C TYR A 86 -3.07 11.13 13.98
N PHE A 87 -3.97 11.63 14.82
CA PHE A 87 -4.89 10.86 15.67
C PHE A 87 -6.35 11.00 15.20
N TYR A 88 -7.14 9.96 15.43
CA TYR A 88 -8.58 9.89 15.16
C TYR A 88 -9.31 9.29 16.36
N GLY A 89 -10.54 9.77 16.62
CA GLY A 89 -11.36 9.31 17.76
C GLY A 89 -11.06 10.04 19.08
N GLY A 90 -10.11 10.97 19.08
CA GLY A 90 -9.77 11.81 20.24
C GLY A 90 -10.07 13.29 20.04
N PRO A 91 -9.79 14.14 21.05
CA PRO A 91 -10.07 15.57 21.01
C PRO A 91 -9.20 16.36 20.02
N GLN A 92 -8.02 15.86 19.64
CA GLN A 92 -7.09 16.55 18.73
C GLN A 92 -6.56 15.58 17.67
N ALA A 93 -6.20 16.13 16.52
CA ALA A 93 -5.57 15.36 15.44
C ALA A 93 -4.06 15.19 15.65
N ILE A 94 -3.42 15.98 16.51
CA ILE A 94 -1.98 15.94 16.80
C ILE A 94 -1.80 16.33 18.27
N TYR A 95 -0.81 15.74 18.93
CA TYR A 95 -0.46 15.99 20.33
C TYR A 95 1.03 16.29 20.48
N SER A 96 1.38 17.09 21.49
CA SER A 96 2.76 17.29 21.90
C SER A 96 3.30 16.07 22.64
N VAL A 97 4.63 15.97 22.79
CA VAL A 97 5.26 14.88 23.56
C VAL A 97 4.76 14.87 25.00
N GLU A 98 4.62 16.05 25.62
CA GLU A 98 4.15 16.21 26.99
C GLU A 98 2.70 15.76 27.16
N GLU A 99 1.82 16.05 26.18
CA GLU A 99 0.42 15.60 26.19
C GLU A 99 0.32 14.08 26.07
N LEU A 100 1.14 13.47 25.19
CA LEU A 100 1.19 12.03 24.99
C LEU A 100 1.69 11.30 26.24
N GLU A 101 2.78 11.78 26.84
CA GLU A 101 3.34 11.23 28.08
C GLU A 101 2.39 11.39 29.27
N ALA A 102 1.72 12.54 29.38
CA ALA A 102 0.71 12.78 30.41
C ALA A 102 -0.50 11.83 30.28
N ALA A 103 -0.81 11.38 29.06
CA ALA A 103 -1.82 10.36 28.77
C ALA A 103 -1.25 8.91 28.85
N GLY A 104 0.00 8.75 29.27
CA GLY A 104 0.63 7.45 29.53
C GLY A 104 1.20 6.74 28.30
N LEU A 105 1.41 7.44 27.18
CA LEU A 105 2.07 6.87 26.01
C LEU A 105 3.59 7.06 26.10
N ASP A 106 4.32 6.02 25.71
CA ASP A 106 5.77 6.09 25.53
C ASP A 106 6.11 6.79 24.20
N THR A 107 6.95 7.82 24.30
CA THR A 107 7.39 8.70 23.21
C THR A 107 8.87 8.50 22.87
N ASN A 108 9.52 7.45 23.41
CA ASN A 108 10.90 7.17 23.08
C ASN A 108 11.07 6.95 21.55
N PRO A 109 12.24 7.23 20.95
CA PRO A 109 12.41 7.17 19.49
C PRO A 109 12.12 5.81 18.83
N PHE A 110 12.05 4.72 19.61
CA PHE A 110 11.72 3.37 19.17
C PHE A 110 10.29 2.95 19.51
N ALA A 111 9.57 3.76 20.28
CA ALA A 111 8.18 3.55 20.65
C ALA A 111 7.29 3.57 19.41
N ARG A 112 6.23 2.76 19.48
CA ARG A 112 5.22 2.62 18.42
C ARG A 112 3.82 2.57 19.01
N GLU A 113 3.64 3.29 20.13
CA GLU A 113 2.37 3.33 20.85
C GLU A 113 1.25 3.80 19.92
N ILE A 114 0.13 3.08 19.93
CA ILE A 114 -0.95 3.26 18.95
C ILE A 114 -1.90 4.39 19.36
N GLY A 115 -2.07 4.63 20.65
CA GLY A 115 -3.15 5.47 21.16
C GLY A 115 -3.85 4.83 22.34
N ASN A 116 -4.93 5.48 22.79
CA ASN A 116 -5.83 4.99 23.82
C ASN A 116 -7.21 5.68 23.68
N GLU A 117 -8.16 5.35 24.54
CA GLU A 117 -9.51 5.94 24.49
C GLU A 117 -9.53 7.45 24.78
N GLN A 118 -8.51 7.99 25.47
CA GLN A 118 -8.44 9.41 25.81
C GLN A 118 -7.96 10.27 24.63
N LEU A 119 -6.93 9.81 23.92
CA LEU A 119 -6.31 10.52 22.79
C LEU A 119 -6.86 10.09 21.43
N GLY A 120 -7.62 8.99 21.40
CA GLY A 120 -7.90 8.26 20.19
C GLY A 120 -6.70 7.45 19.70
N TRP A 121 -6.75 7.06 18.44
CA TRP A 121 -5.80 6.14 17.81
C TRP A 121 -5.09 6.82 16.65
N LYS A 122 -3.78 6.61 16.55
CA LYS A 122 -2.98 7.24 15.50
C LYS A 122 -3.10 6.54 14.15
N VAL A 123 -2.94 7.27 13.06
CA VAL A 123 -2.79 6.72 11.71
C VAL A 123 -1.55 5.81 11.66
N ALA A 124 -1.57 4.74 10.85
CA ALA A 124 -0.40 3.86 10.67
C ALA A 124 0.75 4.48 9.84
N PHE A 125 0.68 5.79 9.59
CA PHE A 125 1.68 6.63 8.93
C PHE A 125 2.04 7.81 9.82
N CYS A 126 3.26 8.32 9.62
CA CYS A 126 3.64 9.61 10.18
C CYS A 126 3.17 10.75 9.26
N GLU A 127 3.09 11.96 9.80
CA GLU A 127 2.75 13.19 9.09
C GLU A 127 3.59 13.38 7.83
N ARG A 128 4.88 13.02 7.89
CA ARG A 128 5.79 13.08 6.75
C ARG A 128 5.38 12.13 5.63
N ASP A 129 5.01 10.89 5.94
CA ASP A 129 4.61 9.92 4.92
C ASP A 129 3.29 10.34 4.27
N VAL A 130 2.36 10.88 5.06
CA VAL A 130 1.13 11.49 4.53
C VAL A 130 1.48 12.64 3.59
N ALA A 131 2.41 13.51 3.94
CA ALA A 131 2.82 14.64 3.09
C ALA A 131 3.56 14.22 1.82
N ILE A 132 4.40 13.17 1.87
CA ILE A 132 5.15 12.68 0.71
C ILE A 132 4.25 11.90 -0.26
N TYR A 133 3.35 11.07 0.26
CA TYR A 133 2.57 10.16 -0.56
C TYR A 133 1.17 10.67 -0.92
N GLY A 134 0.64 11.65 -0.17
CA GLY A 134 -0.70 12.20 -0.34
C GLY A 134 -0.83 13.38 -1.30
N SER A 135 0.27 13.87 -1.89
CA SER A 135 0.30 14.96 -2.89
C SER A 135 0.46 14.42 -4.31
#